data_AF-A0A1Q4VBB4-F1
#
_entry.id   AF-A0A1Q4VBB4-F1
#
_cell.length_a   1.000
_cell.length_b   1.000
_cell.length_c   1.000
_cell.angle_alpha   90.00
_cell.angle_beta   90.00
_cell.angle_gamma   90.00
#
_symmetry.space_group_name_H-M   'P 1'
#
loop_
_entity.id
_entity.type
_entity.pdbx_description
1 polymer ?
#
loop_
_entity_poly.entity_id
_entity_poly.type
_entity_poly.pdbx_seq_one_letter_code
_entity_poly.pdbx_strand_id
1 'polypeptide(L)'
;MAALIEEGDILARGDVRDLLVVENDAFVFCDWPRFEARYRCVLVLDEGEDAFLTLVLATAFPRLVPLWKVEVLGERRLGIVLRALARLAGCATLAVGVRS
;
A
#
# COMPACT_ATOMS: atom_id res chain seq x y z
N MET A 1 -6.99 1.54 -0.38
CA MET A 1 -6.83 0.53 -1.44
C MET A 1 -6.48 1.08 -2.81
N ALA A 2 -7.03 2.21 -3.26
CA ALA A 2 -6.74 2.75 -4.59
C ALA A 2 -5.23 2.85 -4.90
N ALA A 3 -4.40 3.19 -3.90
CA ALA A 3 -2.94 3.20 -4.04
C ALA A 3 -2.35 1.83 -4.43
N LEU A 4 -2.85 0.72 -3.86
CA LEU A 4 -2.39 -0.63 -4.21
C LEU A 4 -2.82 -1.03 -5.62
N ILE A 5 -4.02 -0.62 -6.03
CA ILE A 5 -4.51 -0.82 -7.41
C ILE A 5 -3.66 -0.02 -8.40
N GLU A 6 -3.30 1.22 -8.03
CA GLU A 6 -2.46 2.12 -8.83
C GLU A 6 -1.01 1.62 -8.94
N GLU A 7 -0.48 0.99 -7.89
CA GLU A 7 0.84 0.36 -7.91
C GLU A 7 0.84 -0.94 -8.73
N GLY A 8 -0.22 -1.75 -8.65
CA GLY A 8 -0.50 -2.85 -9.57
C GLY A 8 0.40 -4.09 -9.45
N ASP A 9 1.70 -3.91 -9.25
CA ASP A 9 2.71 -4.98 -9.24
C ASP A 9 2.53 -5.89 -8.02
N ILE A 10 2.33 -5.30 -6.83
CA ILE A 10 2.13 -6.04 -5.59
C ILE A 10 0.85 -6.89 -5.67
N LEU A 11 -0.27 -6.32 -6.13
CA LEU A 11 -1.53 -7.07 -6.27
C LEU A 11 -1.51 -8.08 -7.41
N ALA A 12 -0.54 -8.00 -8.34
CA ALA A 12 -0.38 -8.98 -9.40
C ALA A 12 0.25 -10.30 -8.90
N ARG A 13 0.97 -10.27 -7.77
CA ARG A 13 1.65 -11.44 -7.22
C ARG A 13 0.65 -12.44 -6.63
N GLY A 14 0.87 -13.72 -6.91
CA GLY A 14 0.02 -14.82 -6.43
C GLY A 14 0.01 -14.93 -4.90
N ASP A 15 1.17 -14.87 -4.27
CA ASP A 15 1.33 -14.94 -2.81
C ASP A 15 0.59 -13.81 -2.06
N VAL A 16 0.56 -12.60 -2.63
CA VAL A 16 -0.22 -11.47 -2.12
C VAL A 16 -1.72 -11.76 -2.22
N ARG A 17 -2.18 -12.27 -3.36
CA ARG A 17 -3.60 -12.61 -3.56
C ARG A 17 -4.04 -13.73 -2.63
N ASP A 18 -3.23 -14.76 -2.45
CA ASP A 18 -3.53 -15.89 -1.54
C ASP A 18 -3.63 -15.43 -0.08
N LEU A 19 -2.86 -14.41 0.30
CA LEU A 19 -2.93 -13.84 1.64
C LEU A 19 -4.16 -12.92 1.81
N LEU A 20 -4.51 -12.18 0.76
CA LEU A 20 -5.51 -11.12 0.81
C LEU A 20 -6.93 -11.61 0.55
N VAL A 21 -7.10 -12.49 -0.42
CA VAL A 21 -8.41 -12.93 -0.91
C VAL A 21 -8.87 -14.13 -0.11
N VAL A 22 -10.09 -14.04 0.41
CA VAL A 22 -10.81 -15.14 1.01
C VAL A 22 -11.97 -15.48 0.09
N GLU A 23 -11.94 -16.71 -0.41
CA GLU A 23 -12.97 -17.28 -1.27
C GLU A 23 -13.61 -18.49 -0.56
N ASN A 24 -14.93 -18.49 -0.52
CA ASN A 24 -15.74 -19.65 -0.17
C ASN A 24 -16.88 -19.78 -1.18
N ASP A 25 -17.67 -20.87 -1.09
CA ASP A 25 -18.72 -21.18 -2.07
C ASP A 25 -19.79 -20.07 -2.25
N ALA A 26 -19.87 -19.10 -1.34
CA ALA A 26 -20.86 -18.03 -1.37
C ALA A 26 -20.30 -16.62 -1.61
N PHE A 27 -19.05 -16.34 -1.27
CA PHE A 27 -18.47 -15.00 -1.29
C PHE A 27 -16.98 -14.98 -1.60
N VAL A 28 -16.57 -13.94 -2.33
CA VAL A 28 -15.17 -13.55 -2.53
C VAL A 28 -14.98 -12.16 -1.93
N PHE A 29 -14.05 -12.02 -0.99
CA PHE A 29 -13.73 -10.72 -0.40
C PHE A 29 -12.25 -10.59 -0.05
N CYS A 30 -11.79 -9.35 0.18
CA CYS A 30 -10.44 -9.05 0.64
C CYS A 30 -10.41 -8.91 2.17
N ASP A 31 -9.64 -9.76 2.85
CA ASP A 31 -9.43 -9.73 4.30
C ASP A 31 -8.24 -8.81 4.66
N TRP A 32 -8.49 -7.51 4.66
CA TRP A 32 -7.48 -6.49 4.98
C TRP A 32 -6.90 -6.58 6.38
N PRO A 33 -7.68 -6.84 7.45
CA PRO A 33 -7.12 -7.04 8.79
C PRO A 33 -6.15 -8.23 8.85
N ARG A 34 -6.49 -9.37 8.23
CA ARG A 34 -5.58 -10.51 8.14
C ARG A 34 -4.31 -10.16 7.36
N PHE A 35 -4.46 -9.46 6.24
CA PHE A 35 -3.34 -9.05 5.41
C PHE A 35 -2.38 -8.15 6.21
N GLU A 36 -2.88 -7.10 6.87
CA GLU A 36 -2.10 -6.16 7.68
C GLU A 36 -1.30 -6.88 8.78
N ALA A 37 -1.93 -7.86 9.45
CA ALA A 37 -1.32 -8.60 10.54
C ALA A 37 -0.24 -9.59 10.10
N ARG A 38 -0.23 -10.04 8.84
CA ARG A 38 0.57 -11.19 8.40
C ARG A 38 1.57 -10.90 7.29
N TYR A 39 1.37 -9.85 6.49
CA TYR A 39 2.14 -9.69 5.25
C TYR A 39 3.66 -9.67 5.47
N ARG A 40 4.15 -9.08 6.56
CA ARG A 40 5.59 -9.05 6.89
C ARG A 40 6.19 -10.41 7.24
N CYS A 41 5.38 -11.33 7.73
CA CYS A 41 5.82 -12.66 8.12
C CYS A 41 5.65 -13.69 6.99
N VAL A 42 4.76 -13.40 6.03
CA VAL A 42 4.36 -14.35 4.99
C VAL A 42 4.98 -14.00 3.64
N LEU A 43 5.11 -12.72 3.31
CA LEU A 43 5.60 -12.27 2.02
C LEU A 43 7.10 -11.98 2.09
N VAL A 44 7.81 -12.38 1.04
CA VAL A 44 9.16 -11.87 0.78
C VAL A 44 9.01 -10.56 0.01
N LEU A 45 9.35 -9.46 0.65
CA LEU A 45 9.22 -8.11 0.10
C LEU A 45 10.59 -7.46 -0.02
N ASP A 46 10.80 -6.70 -1.10
CA ASP A 46 11.90 -5.76 -1.14
C ASP A 46 11.64 -4.56 -0.18
N GLU A 47 12.68 -3.79 0.11
CA GLU A 47 12.58 -2.66 1.04
C GLU A 47 11.54 -1.61 0.59
N GLY A 48 11.41 -1.39 -0.72
CA GLY A 48 10.45 -0.46 -1.29
C GLY A 48 9.01 -0.98 -1.22
N GLU A 49 8.80 -2.28 -1.39
CA GLU A 49 7.50 -2.95 -1.25
C GLU A 49 7.02 -2.91 0.20
N ASP A 50 7.88 -3.27 1.17
CA ASP A 50 7.55 -3.17 2.60
C ASP A 50 7.28 -1.71 3.01
N ALA A 51 8.10 -0.77 2.55
CA ALA A 51 7.89 0.65 2.82
C ALA A 51 6.55 1.14 2.26
N PHE A 52 6.23 0.77 1.02
CA PHE A 52 4.99 1.14 0.35
C PHE A 52 3.77 0.55 1.06
N LEU A 53 3.77 -0.75 1.34
CA LEU A 53 2.69 -1.41 2.08
C LEU A 53 2.56 -0.83 3.49
N THR A 54 3.68 -0.53 4.15
CA THR A 54 3.67 0.06 5.49
C THR A 54 2.92 1.39 5.51
N LEU A 55 3.22 2.27 4.54
CA LEU A 55 2.63 3.60 4.44
C LEU A 55 1.17 3.55 3.95
N VAL A 56 0.87 2.76 2.93
CA VAL A 56 -0.49 2.64 2.38
C VAL A 56 -1.44 1.99 3.39
N LEU A 57 -1.02 0.94 4.10
CA LEU A 57 -1.88 0.32 5.11
C LEU A 57 -2.17 1.28 6.27
N ALA A 58 -1.24 2.17 6.62
CA ALA A 58 -1.46 3.16 7.68
C ALA A 58 -2.56 4.19 7.36
N THR A 59 -2.94 4.36 6.08
CA THR A 59 -4.08 5.22 5.72
C THR A 59 -5.43 4.57 6.03
N ALA A 60 -5.45 3.25 6.24
CA ALA A 60 -6.67 2.47 6.54
C ALA A 60 -6.66 1.89 7.96
N PHE A 61 -5.48 1.61 8.51
CA PHE A 61 -5.25 1.05 9.83
C PHE A 61 -4.38 2.02 10.64
N PRO A 62 -4.98 2.88 11.49
CA PRO A 62 -4.26 3.91 12.21
C PRO A 62 -3.13 3.32 13.07
N ARG A 63 -1.89 3.75 12.79
CA ARG A 63 -0.69 3.37 13.55
C ARG A 63 0.42 4.39 13.34
N LEU A 64 1.41 4.39 14.22
CA LEU A 64 2.64 5.15 14.02
C LEU A 64 3.47 4.48 12.92
N VAL A 65 3.89 5.28 11.93
CA VAL A 65 4.79 4.83 10.85
C VAL A 65 5.99 5.76 10.77
N PRO A 66 7.23 5.22 10.72
CA PRO A 66 8.41 6.04 10.49
C PRO A 66 8.37 6.67 9.09
N LEU A 67 8.39 8.00 9.03
CA LEU A 67 8.35 8.73 7.76
C LEU A 67 9.59 8.51 6.90
N TRP A 68 10.75 8.18 7.47
CA TRP A 68 11.98 7.91 6.72
C TRP A 68 11.86 6.72 5.75
N LYS A 69 10.83 5.86 5.88
CA LYS A 69 10.51 4.83 4.88
C LYS A 69 10.27 5.38 3.46
N VAL A 70 10.00 6.68 3.31
CA VAL A 70 9.88 7.30 1.98
C VAL A 70 11.17 7.26 1.16
N GLU A 71 12.34 7.15 1.81
CA GLU A 71 13.65 7.16 1.16
C GLU A 71 13.84 5.98 0.19
N VAL A 72 13.23 4.83 0.48
CA VAL A 72 13.38 3.59 -0.30
C VAL A 72 12.23 3.34 -1.29
N LEU A 73 11.26 4.25 -1.39
CA LEU A 73 10.10 4.06 -2.29
C LEU A 73 10.46 4.20 -3.78
N GLY A 74 11.45 5.04 -4.09
CA GLY A 74 11.62 5.57 -5.44
C GLY A 74 10.48 6.49 -5.87
N GLU A 75 10.66 7.19 -7.00
CA GLU A 75 9.75 8.25 -7.46
C GLU A 75 8.32 7.74 -7.71
N ARG A 76 8.19 6.57 -8.33
CA ARG A 76 6.89 6.00 -8.71
C ARG A 76 6.01 5.74 -7.48
N ARG A 77 6.51 4.96 -6.51
CA ARG A 77 5.74 4.59 -5.31
C ARG A 77 5.53 5.79 -4.39
N LEU A 78 6.51 6.71 -4.29
CA LEU A 78 6.34 7.97 -3.57
C LEU A 78 5.18 8.81 -4.13
N GLY A 79 5.10 8.96 -5.45
CA GLY A 79 4.01 9.70 -6.11
C GLY A 79 2.63 9.11 -5.80
N ILE A 80 2.53 7.78 -5.74
CA ILE A 80 1.29 7.07 -5.38
C ILE A 80 0.93 7.32 -3.90
N VAL A 81 1.89 7.22 -2.98
CA VAL A 81 1.67 7.50 -1.55
C VAL A 81 1.21 8.94 -1.33
N LEU A 82 1.88 9.92 -1.95
CA LEU A 82 1.49 11.33 -1.83
C LEU A 82 0.09 11.59 -2.36
N ARG A 83 -0.31 10.98 -3.49
CA ARG A 83 -1.68 11.04 -3.99
C ARG A 83 -2.68 10.36 -3.04
N ALA A 84 -2.30 9.25 -2.39
CA ALA A 84 -3.16 8.60 -1.41
C ALA A 84 -3.40 9.48 -0.17
N LEU A 85 -2.35 10.14 0.33
CA LEU A 85 -2.44 11.10 1.43
C LEU A 85 -3.27 12.33 1.04
N ALA A 86 -3.10 12.85 -0.19
CA ALA A 86 -3.92 13.93 -0.73
C ALA A 86 -5.40 13.59 -0.69
N ARG A 87 -5.75 12.40 -1.22
CA ARG A 87 -7.12 11.89 -1.23
C ARG A 87 -7.67 11.72 0.18
N LEU A 88 -6.86 11.22 1.11
CA LEU A 88 -7.24 11.09 2.52
C LEU A 88 -7.54 12.44 3.18
N ALA A 89 -6.78 13.48 2.82
CA ALA A 89 -7.00 14.85 3.29
C ALA A 89 -8.16 15.57 2.58
N GLY A 90 -8.84 14.92 1.63
CA GLY A 90 -9.87 15.55 0.80
C GLY A 90 -9.33 16.53 -0.24
N CYS A 91 -8.03 16.51 -0.52
CA CYS A 91 -7.38 17.36 -1.51
C CYS A 91 -7.45 16.70 -2.91
N ALA A 92 -8.09 17.38 -3.86
CA ALA A 92 -8.16 16.91 -5.25
C ALA A 92 -6.95 17.32 -6.11
N THR A 93 -6.27 18.40 -5.74
CA THR A 93 -5.20 19.03 -6.53
C THR A 93 -4.01 19.40 -5.63
N LEU A 94 -3.13 18.43 -5.34
CA LEU A 94 -1.81 18.75 -4.80
C LEU A 94 -0.84 19.00 -5.95
N ALA A 95 -0.28 20.21 -6.01
CA ALA A 95 0.87 20.49 -6.86
C ALA A 95 2.11 19.94 -6.17
N VAL A 96 2.68 18.86 -6.70
CA VAL A 96 3.99 18.34 -6.26
C VAL A 96 5.05 19.00 -7.15
N GLY A 97 5.88 19.87 -6.56
CA GLY A 97 6.97 20.52 -7.27
C GLY A 97 8.02 19.49 -7.70
N VAL A 98 8.55 19.65 -8.92
CA VAL A 98 9.71 18.88 -9.39
C VAL A 98 10.96 19.65 -8.95
N ARG A 99 11.93 18.97 -8.34
CA ARG A 99 13.25 19.59 -8.14
C ARG A 99 13.95 19.67 -9.49
N SER A 100 14.35 20.87 -9.86
CA SER A 100 15.23 21.17 -11.00
C SER A 100 16.68 20.82 -10.70
#